data_AF-A0A0R3T8F7-F1
#
_entry.id   AF-A0A0R3T8F7-F1
#
_cell.length_a   1.000
_cell.length_b   1.000
_cell.length_c   1.000
_cell.angle_alpha   90.00
_cell.angle_beta   90.00
_cell.angle_gamma   90.00
#
_symmetry.space_group_name_H-M   'P 1'
#
loop_
_entity.id
_entity.type
_entity.pdbx_description
1 polymer ?
#
loop_
_entity_poly.entity_id
_entity_poly.type
_entity_poly.pdbx_seq_one_letter_code
_entity_poly.pdbx_strand_id
1 'polypeptide(L)'
;MASQLERKQTNLIDVYQDCSFNFRKQTRKFRDEKLQEFCDASPEKCRINLKLPLLKRDSGGLLDVNFEKQLVEILDEVRYLLMMSGEGACTNELPTEFEKNIVSTIEKLKEKLPQETIQLFERSDPIRQARLKLNQISSAYNTVRQRCYTVEYPLISTKMKNFEDALSPAFDQMNWENYDIEFIDKNLAVINDLRSRVLSAQENLRRIRDLASSWSTVPLYQGKEGKFDCLIPLKDQRLIKETRYREILNISDQILHIVAENLYLYNADPDSREWLAYQEVMEDAILEGLTEAVRCSLAYLADHTDKTTNDLPIMQGSLLIEGTQLQFKPAMHDTQGESLMDLMDNLVQDITDQSRLIPLLSSHPTLPDIKAERESKTEIINEEDNTPETESKTSSAHIDEDEKEIKTNKDTSISTEKDDSNKIVYSQISNDEILKTIKERKGFSQLVMQTPEIADLILKITDHVNA
;
A
#
# COMPACT_ATOMS: atom_id res chain seq x y z
N MET A 1 65.23 -52.88 -27.48
CA MET A 1 64.36 -51.67 -27.51
C MET A 1 63.30 -51.68 -26.40
N ALA A 2 62.58 -52.78 -26.15
CA ALA A 2 61.55 -52.85 -25.09
C ALA A 2 62.04 -52.43 -23.68
N SER A 3 63.19 -52.94 -23.22
CA SER A 3 63.76 -52.61 -21.90
C SER A 3 64.14 -51.13 -21.70
N GLN A 4 64.48 -50.39 -22.76
CA GLN A 4 64.76 -48.95 -22.67
C GLN A 4 63.47 -48.13 -22.65
N LEU A 5 62.39 -48.62 -23.26
CA LEU A 5 61.09 -47.97 -23.24
C LEU A 5 60.44 -48.10 -21.85
N GLU A 6 60.50 -49.30 -21.25
CA GLU A 6 60.02 -49.55 -19.89
C GLU A 6 60.76 -48.69 -18.86
N ARG A 7 62.10 -48.61 -18.93
CA ARG A 7 62.89 -47.73 -18.04
C ARG A 7 62.53 -46.25 -18.18
N LYS A 8 62.27 -45.78 -19.41
CA LYS A 8 61.81 -44.40 -19.64
C LYS A 8 60.41 -44.17 -19.09
N GLN A 9 59.53 -45.16 -19.19
CA GLN A 9 58.17 -45.10 -18.67
C GLN A 9 58.14 -45.12 -17.13
N THR A 10 58.97 -45.95 -16.48
CA THR A 10 59.15 -45.94 -15.02
C THR A 10 59.72 -44.61 -14.53
N ASN A 11 60.75 -44.07 -15.19
CA ASN A 11 61.29 -42.75 -14.83
C ASN A 11 60.27 -41.62 -15.00
N LEU A 12 59.37 -41.70 -16.00
CA LEU A 12 58.32 -40.70 -16.20
C LEU A 12 57.25 -40.78 -15.09
N ILE A 13 56.93 -42.00 -14.64
CA ILE A 13 56.01 -42.24 -13.53
C ILE A 13 56.61 -41.73 -12.22
N ASP A 14 57.89 -42.00 -11.96
CA ASP A 14 58.60 -41.53 -10.77
C ASP A 14 58.67 -40.00 -10.73
N VAL A 15 58.99 -39.35 -11.87
CA VAL A 15 58.98 -37.88 -11.97
C VAL A 15 57.58 -37.31 -11.76
N TYR A 16 56.54 -37.96 -12.29
CA TYR A 16 55.15 -37.54 -12.07
C TYR A 16 54.72 -37.71 -10.60
N GLN A 17 55.12 -38.80 -9.96
CA GLN A 17 54.86 -39.05 -8.54
C GLN A 17 55.60 -38.04 -7.65
N ASP A 18 56.86 -37.72 -7.95
CA ASP A 18 57.64 -36.70 -7.24
C ASP A 18 57.07 -35.30 -7.42
N CYS A 19 56.66 -34.92 -8.65
CA CYS A 19 55.97 -33.66 -8.91
C CYS A 19 54.63 -33.58 -8.17
N SER A 20 53.84 -34.65 -8.21
CA SER A 20 52.56 -34.75 -7.49
C SER A 20 52.76 -34.67 -5.97
N PHE A 21 53.79 -35.33 -5.44
CA PHE A 21 54.14 -35.29 -4.02
C PHE A 21 54.60 -33.90 -3.59
N ASN A 22 55.49 -33.26 -4.35
CA ASN A 22 55.97 -31.91 -4.07
C ASN A 22 54.85 -30.86 -4.17
N PHE A 23 53.99 -30.96 -5.19
CA PHE A 23 52.82 -30.10 -5.31
C PHE A 23 51.87 -30.27 -4.12
N ARG A 24 51.52 -31.52 -3.76
CA ARG A 24 50.70 -31.81 -2.56
C ARG A 24 51.34 -31.26 -1.28
N LYS A 25 52.65 -31.38 -1.12
CA LYS A 25 53.38 -30.85 0.04
C LYS A 25 53.34 -29.33 0.10
N GLN A 26 53.55 -28.65 -1.03
CA GLN A 26 53.51 -27.19 -1.10
C GLN A 26 52.10 -26.64 -0.88
N THR A 27 51.08 -27.28 -1.45
CA THR A 27 49.67 -26.93 -1.23
C THR A 27 49.23 -27.17 0.21
N ARG A 28 49.68 -28.25 0.85
CA ARG A 28 49.44 -28.48 2.30
C ARG A 28 50.09 -27.40 3.15
N LYS A 29 51.36 -27.08 2.89
CA LYS A 29 52.08 -26.03 3.62
C LYS A 29 51.38 -24.67 3.50
N PHE A 30 50.96 -24.28 2.29
CA PHE A 30 50.22 -23.04 2.07
C PHE A 30 48.87 -23.04 2.81
N ARG A 31 48.13 -24.16 2.79
CA ARG A 31 46.87 -24.31 3.52
C ARG A 31 47.06 -24.18 5.04
N ASP A 32 48.10 -24.82 5.58
CA ASP A 32 48.40 -24.78 7.01
C ASP A 32 48.82 -23.36 7.44
N GLU A 33 49.61 -22.65 6.63
CA GLU A 33 49.99 -21.25 6.88
C GLU A 33 48.76 -20.32 6.89
N LYS A 34 47.85 -20.48 5.92
CA LYS A 34 46.62 -19.68 5.85
C LYS A 34 45.64 -19.98 6.97
N LEU A 35 45.51 -21.25 7.35
CA LEU A 35 44.70 -21.65 8.49
C LEU A 35 45.26 -21.07 9.80
N GLN A 36 46.58 -21.08 9.97
CA GLN A 36 47.22 -20.49 11.16
C GLN A 36 46.99 -18.97 11.23
N GLU A 37 47.15 -18.25 10.11
CA GLU A 37 46.86 -16.82 10.03
C GLU A 37 45.42 -16.50 10.43
N PHE A 38 44.46 -17.32 9.99
CA PHE A 38 43.07 -17.23 10.42
C PHE A 38 42.90 -17.51 11.92
N CYS A 39 43.48 -18.60 12.43
CA CYS A 39 43.38 -18.97 13.84
C CYS A 39 43.97 -17.91 14.78
N ASP A 40 45.03 -17.22 14.35
CA ASP A 40 45.68 -16.16 15.14
C ASP A 40 44.86 -14.86 15.11
N ALA A 41 44.23 -14.51 13.98
CA ALA A 41 43.51 -13.25 13.81
C ALA A 41 42.04 -13.28 14.27
N SER A 42 41.36 -14.41 14.14
CA SER A 42 39.91 -14.54 14.37
C SER A 42 39.48 -14.29 15.82
N PRO A 43 40.17 -14.78 16.88
CA PRO A 43 39.75 -14.56 18.27
C PRO A 43 39.65 -13.09 18.64
N GLU A 44 40.63 -12.28 18.23
CA GLU A 44 40.66 -10.85 18.53
C GLU A 44 39.56 -10.10 17.78
N LYS A 45 39.32 -10.44 16.51
CA LYS A 45 38.21 -9.89 15.72
C LYS A 45 36.84 -10.22 16.34
N CYS A 46 36.65 -11.46 16.82
CA CYS A 46 35.44 -11.85 17.54
C CYS A 46 35.28 -11.02 18.82
N ARG A 47 36.33 -10.95 19.65
CA ARG A 47 36.31 -10.25 20.94
C ARG A 47 35.99 -8.77 20.83
N ILE A 48 36.52 -8.09 19.81
CA ILE A 48 36.26 -6.66 19.59
C ILE A 48 34.85 -6.46 19.06
N ASN A 49 34.49 -7.16 17.98
CA ASN A 49 33.26 -6.88 17.24
C ASN A 49 32.00 -7.36 17.99
N LEU A 50 32.09 -8.41 18.81
CA LEU A 50 30.96 -8.88 19.60
C LEU A 50 30.59 -7.94 20.75
N LYS A 51 31.54 -7.12 21.21
CA LYS A 51 31.33 -6.11 22.27
C LYS A 51 30.77 -4.79 21.75
N LEU A 52 30.66 -4.64 20.43
CA LEU A 52 30.03 -3.48 19.83
C LEU A 52 28.53 -3.45 20.17
N PRO A 53 27.94 -2.26 20.33
CA PRO A 53 26.52 -2.14 20.57
C PRO A 53 25.72 -2.68 19.38
N LEU A 54 24.44 -3.01 19.61
CA LEU A 54 23.60 -3.62 18.58
C LEU A 54 23.24 -2.65 17.45
N LEU A 55 22.97 -1.40 17.81
CA LEU A 55 22.54 -0.35 16.89
C LEU A 55 23.47 0.85 16.96
N LYS A 56 23.55 1.59 15.85
CA LYS A 56 24.22 2.89 15.77
C LYS A 56 23.30 3.90 15.10
N ARG A 57 23.52 5.18 15.41
CA ARG A 57 22.84 6.29 14.74
C ARG A 57 23.76 6.89 13.69
N ASP A 58 23.23 7.13 12.50
CA ASP A 58 23.89 7.96 11.50
C ASP A 58 23.83 9.44 11.89
N SER A 59 24.66 10.26 11.26
CA SER A 59 24.68 11.73 11.32
C SER A 59 23.31 12.41 11.17
N GLY A 60 22.38 11.80 10.43
CA GLY A 60 20.99 12.25 10.27
C GLY A 60 20.00 11.75 11.34
N GLY A 61 20.47 10.98 12.34
CA GLY A 61 19.62 10.36 13.36
C GLY A 61 18.85 9.12 12.89
N LEU A 62 19.19 8.57 11.71
CA LEU A 62 18.66 7.30 11.22
C LEU A 62 19.35 6.12 11.92
N LEU A 63 18.65 4.99 11.98
CA LEU A 63 19.14 3.77 12.61
C LEU A 63 19.84 2.88 11.59
N ASP A 64 20.95 2.28 12.03
CA ASP A 64 21.65 1.22 11.33
C ASP A 64 22.09 0.12 12.31
N VAL A 65 22.17 -1.11 11.82
CA VAL A 65 22.61 -2.25 12.63
C VAL A 65 24.12 -2.28 12.68
N ASN A 66 24.67 -2.28 13.89
CA ASN A 66 26.09 -2.22 14.11
C ASN A 66 26.69 -3.64 14.15
N PHE A 67 26.63 -4.32 13.00
CA PHE A 67 27.21 -5.65 12.80
C PHE A 67 28.32 -5.59 11.75
N GLU A 68 29.57 -5.73 12.20
CA GLU A 68 30.74 -5.61 11.34
C GLU A 68 30.86 -6.77 10.33
N LYS A 69 31.30 -6.43 9.11
CA LYS A 69 31.46 -7.42 8.02
C LYS A 69 32.46 -8.52 8.39
N GLN A 70 33.46 -8.20 9.22
CA GLN A 70 34.47 -9.14 9.68
C GLN A 70 33.88 -10.35 10.42
N LEU A 71 32.79 -10.18 11.19
CA LEU A 71 32.12 -11.29 11.85
C LEU A 71 31.41 -12.21 10.86
N VAL A 72 30.86 -11.65 9.78
CA VAL A 72 30.25 -12.44 8.70
C VAL A 72 31.30 -13.27 7.99
N GLU A 73 32.45 -12.66 7.67
CA GLU A 73 33.57 -13.33 7.01
C GLU A 73 34.08 -14.51 7.87
N ILE A 74 34.23 -14.33 9.17
CA ILE A 74 34.62 -15.40 10.10
C ILE A 74 33.58 -16.52 10.14
N LEU A 75 32.29 -16.19 10.26
CA LEU A 75 31.21 -17.19 10.26
C LEU A 75 31.16 -17.99 8.95
N ASP A 76 31.31 -17.32 7.82
CA ASP A 76 31.37 -17.95 6.50
C ASP A 76 32.61 -18.86 6.38
N GLU A 77 33.78 -18.40 6.83
CA GLU A 77 35.03 -19.15 6.76
C GLU A 77 34.98 -20.42 7.62
N VAL A 78 34.44 -20.36 8.83
CA VAL A 78 34.19 -21.55 9.67
C VAL A 78 33.21 -22.49 9.01
N ARG A 79 32.10 -21.97 8.45
CA ARG A 79 31.12 -22.77 7.71
C ARG A 79 31.78 -23.53 6.56
N TYR A 80 32.61 -22.85 5.76
CA TYR A 80 33.31 -23.47 4.63
C TYR A 80 34.35 -24.49 5.09
N LEU A 81 35.09 -24.22 6.17
CA LEU A 81 36.05 -25.18 6.74
C LEU A 81 35.36 -26.44 7.24
N LEU A 82 34.20 -26.32 7.89
CA LEU A 82 33.38 -27.45 8.34
C LEU A 82 32.77 -28.22 7.15
N MET A 83 32.26 -27.51 6.14
CA MET A 83 31.72 -28.12 4.92
C MET A 83 32.78 -28.91 4.15
N MET A 84 33.99 -28.37 4.02
CA MET A 84 35.13 -29.06 3.39
C MET A 84 35.67 -30.24 4.22
N SER A 85 35.26 -30.36 5.48
CA SER A 85 35.63 -31.46 6.38
C SER A 85 34.62 -32.60 6.44
N GLY A 86 33.48 -32.46 5.76
CA GLY A 86 32.43 -33.48 5.68
C GLY A 86 31.17 -33.17 6.50
N GLU A 87 31.08 -32.02 7.18
CA GLU A 87 29.86 -31.57 7.87
C GLU A 87 29.12 -30.55 6.97
N GLY A 88 28.21 -31.05 6.12
CA GLY A 88 27.35 -30.23 5.27
C GLY A 88 26.10 -31.01 4.85
N ALA A 89 24.99 -30.31 4.59
CA ALA A 89 23.69 -30.88 4.23
C ALA A 89 23.64 -31.50 2.81
N CYS A 90 24.66 -32.27 2.43
CA CYS A 90 24.63 -33.08 1.22
C CYS A 90 23.92 -34.40 1.53
N THR A 91 22.66 -34.52 1.13
CA THR A 91 21.85 -35.75 1.19
C THR A 91 22.29 -36.83 0.20
N ASN A 92 23.39 -36.60 -0.51
CA ASN A 92 23.92 -37.55 -1.49
C ASN A 92 25.13 -38.24 -0.85
N GLU A 93 25.06 -39.57 -0.75
CA GLU A 93 26.19 -40.40 -0.32
C GLU A 93 27.43 -40.02 -1.14
N LEU A 94 28.49 -39.58 -0.45
CA LEU A 94 29.75 -39.27 -1.11
C LEU A 94 30.25 -40.55 -1.81
N PRO A 95 30.64 -40.49 -3.09
CA PRO A 95 31.28 -41.62 -3.74
C PRO A 95 32.50 -42.06 -2.93
N THR A 96 32.65 -43.36 -2.71
CA THR A 96 33.68 -44.00 -1.85
C THR A 96 35.12 -43.65 -2.25
N GLU A 97 35.32 -43.12 -3.46
CA GLU A 97 36.60 -42.61 -3.97
C GLU A 97 37.00 -41.24 -3.38
N PHE A 98 36.03 -40.43 -2.94
CA PHE A 98 36.26 -39.13 -2.32
C PHE A 98 36.44 -39.21 -0.79
N GLU A 99 35.96 -40.27 -0.15
CA GLU A 99 36.20 -40.54 1.29
C GLU A 99 37.69 -40.61 1.61
N LYS A 100 38.50 -41.18 0.70
CA LYS A 100 39.97 -41.27 0.84
C LYS A 100 40.69 -39.93 0.71
N ASN A 101 40.01 -38.89 0.23
CA ASN A 101 40.55 -37.54 0.09
C ASN A 101 40.07 -36.58 1.19
N ILE A 102 39.28 -37.04 2.17
CA ILE A 102 38.92 -36.27 3.35
C ILE A 102 40.20 -36.07 4.18
N VAL A 103 40.71 -34.84 4.16
CA VAL A 103 42.05 -34.48 4.64
C VAL A 103 42.20 -34.62 6.17
N SER A 104 41.09 -34.66 6.92
CA SER A 104 41.07 -34.83 8.38
C SER A 104 39.63 -34.96 8.89
N THR A 105 39.39 -35.84 9.86
CA THR A 105 38.10 -35.95 10.58
C THR A 105 37.70 -34.60 11.19
N ILE A 106 36.41 -34.26 11.17
CA ILE A 106 35.82 -33.00 11.68
C ILE A 106 36.35 -32.63 13.08
N GLU A 107 36.47 -33.63 13.97
CA GLU A 107 37.03 -33.47 15.32
C GLU A 107 38.44 -32.87 15.32
N LYS A 108 39.32 -33.31 14.40
CA LYS A 108 40.70 -32.82 14.27
C LYS A 108 40.78 -31.39 13.71
N LEU A 109 39.72 -30.90 13.06
CA LEU A 109 39.64 -29.53 12.58
C LEU A 109 39.01 -28.61 13.63
N LYS A 110 37.98 -29.07 14.34
CA LYS A 110 37.45 -28.38 15.52
C LYS A 110 38.53 -28.22 16.60
N GLU A 111 39.42 -29.19 16.79
CA GLU A 111 40.60 -29.09 17.68
C GLU A 111 41.62 -28.02 17.26
N LYS A 112 41.70 -27.68 15.97
CA LYS A 112 42.64 -26.69 15.42
C LYS A 112 42.07 -25.28 15.37
N LEU A 113 40.75 -25.14 15.44
CA LEU A 113 40.07 -23.86 15.41
C LEU A 113 40.06 -23.23 16.81
N PRO A 114 40.18 -21.90 16.91
CA PRO A 114 40.06 -21.24 18.20
C PRO A 114 38.67 -21.44 18.81
N GLN A 115 38.62 -21.59 20.13
CA GLN A 115 37.39 -21.88 20.85
C GLN A 115 36.35 -20.75 20.71
N GLU A 116 36.80 -19.49 20.67
CA GLU A 116 35.98 -18.30 20.48
C GLU A 116 35.24 -18.33 19.14
N THR A 117 35.91 -18.82 18.10
CA THR A 117 35.37 -18.92 16.75
C THR A 117 34.31 -20.02 16.64
N ILE A 118 34.52 -21.14 17.35
CA ILE A 118 33.55 -22.25 17.42
C ILE A 118 32.30 -21.82 18.19
N GLN A 119 32.47 -21.16 19.34
CA GLN A 119 31.35 -20.64 20.14
C GLN A 119 30.51 -19.61 19.35
N LEU A 120 31.18 -18.74 18.57
CA LEU A 120 30.49 -17.81 17.67
C LEU A 120 29.69 -18.56 16.59
N PHE A 121 30.28 -19.61 16.01
CA PHE A 121 29.60 -20.42 14.99
C PHE A 121 28.39 -21.18 15.54
N GLU A 122 28.48 -21.75 16.75
CA GLU A 122 27.33 -22.41 17.40
C GLU A 122 26.17 -21.43 17.67
N ARG A 123 26.48 -20.15 17.89
CA ARG A 123 25.50 -19.07 18.07
C ARG A 123 25.12 -18.36 16.76
N SER A 124 25.56 -18.85 15.60
CA SER A 124 25.41 -18.14 14.33
C SER A 124 23.96 -17.92 13.94
N ASP A 125 23.10 -18.92 14.13
CA ASP A 125 21.68 -18.83 13.77
C ASP A 125 20.90 -17.83 14.65
N PRO A 126 21.01 -17.88 15.99
CA PRO A 126 20.45 -16.84 16.86
C PRO A 126 20.93 -15.43 16.51
N ILE A 127 22.23 -15.23 16.26
CA ILE A 127 22.80 -13.93 15.88
C ILE A 127 22.25 -13.46 14.54
N ARG A 128 22.14 -14.35 13.56
CA ARG A 128 21.56 -14.06 12.25
C ARG A 128 20.10 -13.63 12.37
N GLN A 129 19.30 -14.32 13.19
CA GLN A 129 17.91 -13.96 13.44
C GLN A 129 17.79 -12.60 14.14
N ALA A 130 18.58 -12.36 15.19
CA ALA A 130 18.61 -11.07 15.89
C ALA A 130 19.00 -9.92 14.95
N ARG A 131 20.04 -10.12 14.13
CA ARG A 131 20.46 -9.14 13.11
C ARG A 131 19.35 -8.86 12.08
N LEU A 132 18.64 -9.88 11.61
CA LEU A 132 17.53 -9.69 10.67
C LEU A 132 16.41 -8.85 11.30
N LYS A 133 16.03 -9.16 12.54
CA LYS A 133 15.00 -8.42 13.29
C LYS A 133 15.43 -6.96 13.56
N LEU A 134 16.67 -6.73 13.95
CA LEU A 134 17.24 -5.38 14.13
C LEU A 134 17.29 -4.57 12.82
N ASN A 135 17.56 -5.24 11.69
CA ASN A 135 17.48 -4.60 10.37
C ASN A 135 16.05 -4.19 10.03
N GLN A 136 15.07 -5.04 10.35
CA GLN A 136 13.65 -4.73 10.19
C GLN A 136 13.23 -3.55 11.08
N ILE A 137 13.69 -3.51 12.34
CA ILE A 137 13.48 -2.37 13.25
C ILE A 137 14.03 -1.09 12.63
N SER A 138 15.30 -1.12 12.20
CA SER A 138 15.98 0.05 11.63
C SER A 138 15.27 0.54 10.37
N SER A 139 14.92 -0.38 9.46
CA SER A 139 14.15 -0.08 8.26
C SER A 139 12.78 0.52 8.58
N ALA A 140 12.05 -0.06 9.55
CA ALA A 140 10.72 0.42 9.92
C ALA A 140 10.77 1.82 10.55
N TYR A 141 11.70 2.03 11.47
CA TYR A 141 11.94 3.34 12.10
C TYR A 141 12.33 4.40 11.07
N ASN A 142 13.28 4.09 10.18
CA ASN A 142 13.73 5.01 9.14
C ASN A 142 12.58 5.34 8.18
N THR A 143 11.73 4.36 7.86
CA THR A 143 10.54 4.57 7.02
C THR A 143 9.59 5.58 7.66
N VAL A 144 9.23 5.40 8.93
CA VAL A 144 8.35 6.34 9.66
C VAL A 144 8.98 7.73 9.71
N ARG A 145 10.28 7.81 10.07
CA ARG A 145 10.98 9.09 10.21
C ARG A 145 11.15 9.85 8.89
N GLN A 146 11.26 9.16 7.76
CA GLN A 146 11.43 9.76 6.44
C GLN A 146 10.13 10.03 5.70
N ARG A 147 9.08 9.22 5.93
CA ARG A 147 7.82 9.29 5.18
C ARG A 147 6.68 10.00 5.90
N CYS A 148 6.77 10.23 7.21
CA CYS A 148 5.74 10.99 7.91
C CYS A 148 5.70 12.44 7.43
N TYR A 149 4.52 12.94 7.09
CA TYR A 149 4.33 14.34 6.77
C TYR A 149 4.45 15.21 8.03
N THR A 150 4.72 16.49 7.84
CA THR A 150 4.88 17.48 8.92
C THR A 150 3.66 17.59 9.82
N VAL A 151 2.46 17.41 9.25
CA VAL A 151 1.18 17.42 9.96
C VAL A 151 0.87 16.10 10.67
N GLU A 152 1.45 14.98 10.19
CA GLU A 152 1.22 13.64 10.77
C GLU A 152 2.15 13.35 11.94
N TYR A 153 3.40 13.84 11.87
CA TYR A 153 4.40 13.54 12.90
C TYR A 153 3.97 13.94 14.32
N PRO A 154 3.32 15.11 14.56
CA PRO A 154 2.80 15.47 15.87
C PRO A 154 1.88 14.39 16.48
N LEU A 155 1.02 13.75 15.68
CA LEU A 155 0.09 12.70 16.11
C LEU A 155 0.80 11.44 16.64
N ILE A 156 2.01 11.16 16.14
CA ILE A 156 2.79 9.98 16.53
C ILE A 156 3.99 10.31 17.41
N SER A 157 4.29 11.59 17.62
CA SER A 157 5.52 12.08 18.27
C SER A 157 5.75 11.45 19.65
N THR A 158 4.72 11.37 20.49
CA THR A 158 4.78 10.74 21.82
C THR A 158 5.09 9.24 21.73
N LYS A 159 4.43 8.52 20.82
CA LYS A 159 4.67 7.08 20.61
C LYS A 159 6.08 6.82 20.09
N MET A 160 6.54 7.67 19.17
CA MET A 160 7.88 7.59 18.61
C MET A 160 8.95 7.85 19.67
N LYS A 161 8.76 8.85 20.53
CA LYS A 161 9.64 9.12 21.66
C LYS A 161 9.70 7.95 22.65
N ASN A 162 8.55 7.40 23.03
CA ASN A 162 8.49 6.23 23.91
C ASN A 162 9.21 5.02 23.30
N PHE A 163 9.12 4.84 21.97
CA PHE A 163 9.87 3.81 21.26
C PHE A 163 11.38 4.08 21.30
N GLU A 164 11.82 5.32 21.07
CA GLU A 164 13.24 5.69 21.16
C GLU A 164 13.82 5.49 22.56
N ASP A 165 13.06 5.85 23.60
CA ASP A 165 13.43 5.64 25.00
C ASP A 165 13.53 4.14 25.31
N ALA A 166 12.58 3.33 24.81
CA ALA A 166 12.60 1.88 24.94
C ALA A 166 13.76 1.23 24.16
N LEU A 167 14.18 1.81 23.03
CA LEU A 167 15.28 1.31 22.22
C LEU A 167 16.67 1.74 22.76
N SER A 168 16.72 2.71 23.68
CA SER A 168 17.98 3.26 24.23
C SER A 168 19.01 2.22 24.71
N PRO A 169 18.63 1.08 25.34
CA PRO A 169 19.62 0.09 25.79
C PRO A 169 20.42 -0.56 24.65
N ALA A 170 19.87 -0.58 23.42
CA ALA A 170 20.52 -1.18 22.25
C ALA A 170 21.74 -0.40 21.75
N PHE A 171 21.94 0.85 22.19
CA PHE A 171 23.04 1.71 21.75
C PHE A 171 24.25 1.67 22.69
N ASP A 172 24.03 1.47 24.00
CA ASP A 172 25.10 1.61 24.99
C ASP A 172 25.22 0.42 25.97
N GLN A 173 24.15 -0.35 26.18
CA GLN A 173 24.07 -1.35 27.26
C GLN A 173 24.09 -2.80 26.72
N MET A 174 23.56 -3.02 25.52
CA MET A 174 23.49 -4.33 24.88
C MET A 174 24.50 -4.44 23.74
N ASN A 175 25.10 -5.63 23.61
CA ASN A 175 26.02 -6.00 22.55
C ASN A 175 25.71 -7.42 22.04
N TRP A 176 26.50 -7.90 21.07
CA TRP A 176 26.26 -9.20 20.43
C TRP A 176 26.60 -10.41 21.32
N GLU A 177 27.20 -10.21 22.50
CA GLU A 177 27.41 -11.26 23.50
C GLU A 177 26.19 -11.43 24.41
N ASN A 178 25.54 -10.33 24.81
CA ASN A 178 24.54 -10.25 25.88
C ASN A 178 23.15 -9.73 25.45
N TYR A 179 22.83 -9.77 24.15
CA TYR A 179 21.55 -9.31 23.63
C TYR A 179 20.37 -10.15 24.15
N ASP A 180 19.23 -9.48 24.30
CA ASP A 180 17.96 -10.10 24.69
C ASP A 180 17.02 -10.18 23.48
N ILE A 181 16.57 -11.40 23.16
CA ILE A 181 15.67 -11.67 22.04
C ILE A 181 14.26 -11.13 22.34
N GLU A 182 13.79 -11.22 23.58
CA GLU A 182 12.46 -10.71 23.95
C GLU A 182 12.40 -9.19 23.82
N PHE A 183 13.48 -8.50 24.19
CA PHE A 183 13.64 -7.07 23.93
C PHE A 183 13.56 -6.74 22.43
N ILE A 184 14.28 -7.48 21.58
CA ILE A 184 14.27 -7.25 20.12
C ILE A 184 12.86 -7.50 19.56
N ASP A 185 12.21 -8.59 19.95
CA ASP A 185 10.87 -8.95 19.47
C ASP A 185 9.81 -7.94 19.89
N LYS A 186 9.86 -7.47 21.14
CA LYS A 186 8.98 -6.42 21.63
C LYS A 186 9.13 -5.12 20.84
N ASN A 187 10.37 -4.66 20.65
CA ASN A 187 10.61 -3.41 19.91
C ASN A 187 10.26 -3.54 18.43
N LEU A 188 10.50 -4.72 17.83
CA LEU A 188 10.09 -5.02 16.46
C LEU A 188 8.57 -4.96 16.30
N ALA A 189 7.81 -5.55 17.23
CA ALA A 189 6.35 -5.50 17.21
C ALA A 189 5.83 -4.05 17.30
N VAL A 190 6.36 -3.26 18.24
CA VAL A 190 5.94 -1.88 18.47
C VAL A 190 6.19 -0.99 17.25
N ILE A 191 7.39 -1.02 16.65
CA ILE A 191 7.69 -0.16 15.50
C ILE A 191 6.97 -0.61 14.23
N ASN A 192 6.74 -1.92 14.06
CA ASN A 192 5.97 -2.41 12.93
C ASN A 192 4.50 -2.05 13.02
N ASP A 193 3.89 -2.10 14.21
CA ASP A 193 2.52 -1.60 14.45
C ASP A 193 2.45 -0.10 14.14
N LEU A 194 3.38 0.69 14.66
CA LEU A 194 3.39 2.13 14.39
C LEU A 194 3.54 2.42 12.88
N ARG A 195 4.47 1.72 12.21
CA ARG A 195 4.68 1.85 10.77
C ARG A 195 3.45 1.46 9.98
N SER A 196 2.83 0.32 10.26
CA SER A 196 1.65 -0.15 9.52
C SER A 196 0.52 0.86 9.63
N ARG A 197 0.26 1.37 10.85
CA ARG A 197 -0.78 2.36 11.10
C ARG A 197 -0.56 3.66 10.35
N VAL A 198 0.66 4.18 10.35
CA VAL A 198 1.03 5.39 9.58
C VAL A 198 0.83 5.17 8.09
N LEU A 199 1.35 4.06 7.54
CA LEU A 199 1.23 3.79 6.10
C LEU A 199 -0.23 3.56 5.68
N SER A 200 -1.02 2.89 6.52
CA SER A 200 -2.47 2.73 6.29
C SER A 200 -3.18 4.08 6.29
N ALA A 201 -2.87 4.97 7.23
CA ALA A 201 -3.48 6.30 7.28
C ALA A 201 -3.11 7.16 6.06
N GLN A 202 -1.87 7.05 5.56
CA GLN A 202 -1.42 7.71 4.34
C GLN A 202 -2.15 7.20 3.10
N GLU A 203 -2.34 5.88 2.98
CA GLU A 203 -3.12 5.30 1.88
C GLU A 203 -4.60 5.71 1.98
N ASN A 204 -5.15 5.79 3.19
CA ASN A 204 -6.48 6.30 3.44
C ASN A 204 -6.64 7.76 3.00
N LEU A 205 -5.66 8.63 3.27
CA LEU A 205 -5.67 10.01 2.77
C LEU A 205 -5.65 10.06 1.23
N ARG A 206 -4.87 9.19 0.59
CA ARG A 206 -4.89 9.05 -0.87
C ARG A 206 -6.27 8.61 -1.37
N ARG A 207 -6.89 7.63 -0.71
CA ARG A 207 -8.23 7.15 -1.04
C ARG A 207 -9.30 8.24 -0.91
N ILE A 208 -9.22 9.10 0.11
CA ILE A 208 -10.10 10.27 0.25
C ILE A 208 -9.98 11.17 -0.99
N ARG A 209 -8.76 11.47 -1.43
CA ARG A 209 -8.51 12.29 -2.65
C ARG A 209 -9.10 11.64 -3.89
N ASP A 210 -8.86 10.34 -4.08
CA ASP A 210 -9.34 9.60 -5.25
C ASP A 210 -10.89 9.57 -5.27
N LEU A 211 -11.51 9.30 -4.13
CA LEU A 211 -12.97 9.33 -3.96
C LEU A 211 -13.56 10.71 -4.25
N ALA A 212 -12.98 11.78 -3.69
CA ALA A 212 -13.44 13.14 -3.92
C ALA A 212 -13.30 13.57 -5.39
N SER A 213 -12.33 13.00 -6.12
CA SER A 213 -12.05 13.32 -7.53
C SER A 213 -12.86 12.51 -8.54
N SER A 214 -13.82 11.69 -8.10
CA SER A 214 -14.58 10.75 -8.96
C SER A 214 -15.26 11.41 -10.15
N TRP A 215 -15.61 12.69 -10.05
CA TRP A 215 -16.32 13.43 -11.10
C TRP A 215 -15.55 14.63 -11.66
N SER A 216 -14.24 14.65 -11.46
CA SER A 216 -13.33 15.68 -12.03
C SER A 216 -13.34 15.74 -13.56
N THR A 217 -13.74 14.67 -14.23
CA THR A 217 -13.71 14.55 -15.71
C THR A 217 -15.08 14.30 -16.33
N VAL A 218 -16.14 14.17 -15.51
CA VAL A 218 -17.49 13.83 -15.97
C VAL A 218 -18.47 14.90 -15.47
N PRO A 219 -18.87 15.85 -16.33
CA PRO A 219 -19.80 16.91 -15.95
C PRO A 219 -21.15 16.33 -15.51
N LEU A 220 -21.87 17.05 -14.65
CA LEU A 220 -23.20 16.64 -14.18
C LEU A 220 -24.20 16.52 -15.34
N TYR A 221 -24.20 17.51 -16.22
CA TYR A 221 -25.06 17.57 -17.40
C TYR A 221 -24.20 17.58 -18.65
N GLN A 222 -24.42 16.59 -19.51
CA GLN A 222 -23.80 16.52 -20.83
C GLN A 222 -24.72 15.82 -21.83
N GLY A 223 -24.48 16.11 -23.11
CA GLY A 223 -25.10 15.42 -24.22
C GLY A 223 -24.57 13.99 -24.46
N LYS A 224 -25.26 13.22 -25.32
CA LYS A 224 -24.82 11.89 -25.82
C LYS A 224 -23.90 12.08 -27.06
N GLU A 225 -23.46 11.03 -27.76
CA GLU A 225 -22.60 11.19 -28.96
C GLU A 225 -23.34 10.86 -30.28
N GLY A 226 -23.39 11.84 -31.21
CA GLY A 226 -24.03 11.72 -32.54
C GLY A 226 -24.72 12.98 -33.10
N LYS A 227 -24.09 13.71 -34.02
CA LYS A 227 -24.57 14.79 -34.94
C LYS A 227 -25.45 15.96 -34.41
N PHE A 228 -26.24 15.84 -33.35
CA PHE A 228 -26.94 16.88 -32.57
C PHE A 228 -26.84 16.62 -31.06
N ASP A 229 -25.97 15.70 -30.67
CA ASP A 229 -26.09 15.06 -29.37
C ASP A 229 -25.43 15.82 -28.21
N CYS A 230 -24.91 17.04 -28.41
CA CYS A 230 -24.48 17.93 -27.30
C CYS A 230 -25.66 18.47 -26.47
N LEU A 231 -26.91 18.19 -26.87
CA LEU A 231 -28.10 18.62 -26.15
C LEU A 231 -28.14 18.02 -24.74
N ILE A 232 -28.24 18.87 -23.73
CA ILE A 232 -28.48 18.43 -22.36
C ILE A 232 -29.86 17.77 -22.29
N PRO A 233 -29.98 16.56 -21.70
CA PRO A 233 -31.25 15.85 -21.56
C PRO A 233 -32.13 16.49 -20.47
N LEU A 234 -32.70 17.67 -20.75
CA LEU A 234 -33.52 18.44 -19.80
C LEU A 234 -34.74 17.67 -19.27
N LYS A 235 -35.29 16.74 -20.06
CA LYS A 235 -36.40 15.85 -19.62
C LYS A 235 -35.99 14.92 -18.48
N ASP A 236 -34.74 14.50 -18.46
CA ASP A 236 -34.18 13.57 -17.48
C ASP A 236 -33.36 14.30 -16.40
N GLN A 237 -33.38 15.65 -16.36
CA GLN A 237 -32.57 16.48 -15.45
C GLN A 237 -32.69 16.02 -13.99
N ARG A 238 -33.92 15.73 -13.53
CA ARG A 238 -34.17 15.25 -12.17
C ARG A 238 -33.51 13.90 -11.90
N LEU A 239 -33.66 12.94 -12.82
CA LEU A 239 -33.09 11.60 -12.68
C LEU A 239 -31.55 11.64 -12.69
N ILE A 240 -30.95 12.45 -13.57
CA ILE A 240 -29.50 12.64 -13.65
C ILE A 240 -28.96 13.22 -12.35
N LYS A 241 -29.61 14.28 -11.85
CA LYS A 241 -29.26 14.90 -10.56
C LYS A 241 -29.36 13.92 -9.41
N GLU A 242 -30.51 13.25 -9.27
CA GLU A 242 -30.76 12.30 -8.19
C GLU A 242 -29.76 11.15 -8.21
N THR A 243 -29.39 10.67 -9.39
CA THR A 243 -28.37 9.62 -9.54
C THR A 243 -27.02 10.12 -9.04
N ARG A 244 -26.54 11.26 -9.57
CA ARG A 244 -25.24 11.82 -9.15
C ARG A 244 -25.21 12.12 -7.64
N TYR A 245 -26.27 12.70 -7.09
CA TYR A 245 -26.32 13.07 -5.68
C TYR A 245 -26.29 11.84 -4.76
N ARG A 246 -26.97 10.76 -5.16
CA ARG A 246 -26.91 9.48 -4.43
C ARG A 246 -25.50 8.89 -4.44
N GLU A 247 -24.79 8.97 -5.56
CA GLU A 247 -23.41 8.53 -5.64
C GLU A 247 -22.49 9.38 -4.74
N ILE A 248 -22.66 10.70 -4.74
CA ILE A 248 -21.88 11.61 -3.86
C ILE A 248 -22.17 11.31 -2.38
N LEU A 249 -23.42 11.05 -2.00
CA LEU A 249 -23.76 10.67 -0.62
C LEU A 249 -23.13 9.34 -0.22
N ASN A 250 -23.09 8.36 -1.13
CA ASN A 250 -22.40 7.09 -0.88
C ASN A 250 -20.88 7.27 -0.73
N ILE A 251 -20.27 8.18 -1.51
CA ILE A 251 -18.87 8.55 -1.33
C ILE A 251 -18.66 9.30 -0.02
N SER A 252 -19.59 10.18 0.37
CA SER A 252 -19.54 10.89 1.65
C SER A 252 -19.47 9.91 2.83
N ASP A 253 -20.27 8.85 2.81
CA ASP A 253 -20.28 7.82 3.86
C ASP A 253 -18.93 7.08 3.92
N GLN A 254 -18.40 6.68 2.76
CA GLN A 254 -17.07 6.07 2.67
C GLN A 254 -15.96 6.99 3.19
N ILE A 255 -16.00 8.29 2.86
CA ILE A 255 -15.02 9.26 3.35
C ILE A 255 -15.10 9.38 4.87
N LEU A 256 -16.30 9.48 5.45
CA LEU A 256 -16.47 9.55 6.90
C LEU A 256 -15.99 8.27 7.60
N HIS A 257 -16.18 7.11 6.99
CA HIS A 257 -15.62 5.84 7.48
C HIS A 257 -14.09 5.86 7.49
N ILE A 258 -13.47 6.32 6.40
CA ILE A 258 -12.00 6.44 6.30
C ILE A 258 -11.46 7.46 7.32
N VAL A 259 -12.16 8.57 7.56
CA VAL A 259 -11.81 9.58 8.58
C VAL A 259 -11.83 8.94 9.98
N ALA A 260 -12.88 8.17 10.29
CA ALA A 260 -12.98 7.45 11.56
C ALA A 260 -11.87 6.41 11.72
N GLU A 261 -11.53 5.71 10.63
CA GLU A 261 -10.41 4.76 10.62
C GLU A 261 -9.08 5.47 10.90
N ASN A 262 -8.82 6.63 10.27
CA ASN A 262 -7.62 7.40 10.52
C ASN A 262 -7.51 7.88 11.98
N LEU A 263 -8.63 8.31 12.58
CA LEU A 263 -8.69 8.68 14.00
C LEU A 263 -8.27 7.50 14.89
N TYR A 264 -8.77 6.30 14.59
CA TYR A 264 -8.40 5.05 15.27
C TYR A 264 -6.93 4.67 15.02
N LEU A 265 -6.46 4.74 13.78
CA LEU A 265 -5.10 4.41 13.37
C LEU A 265 -4.09 5.32 14.07
N TYR A 266 -4.35 6.60 14.24
CA TYR A 266 -3.46 7.45 15.04
C TYR A 266 -3.68 7.27 16.55
N ASN A 267 -4.85 6.77 16.96
CA ASN A 267 -5.33 6.83 18.35
C ASN A 267 -5.24 8.27 18.86
N ALA A 268 -5.74 9.18 18.03
CA ALA A 268 -5.75 10.60 18.30
C ALA A 268 -7.00 10.98 19.11
N ASP A 269 -6.88 12.08 19.83
CA ASP A 269 -8.01 12.73 20.48
C ASP A 269 -8.71 13.63 19.43
N PRO A 270 -10.02 13.46 19.17
CA PRO A 270 -10.75 14.24 18.18
C PRO A 270 -10.72 15.75 18.45
N ASP A 271 -10.49 16.17 19.69
CA ASP A 271 -10.42 17.58 20.07
C ASP A 271 -8.98 18.13 20.10
N SER A 272 -7.98 17.28 19.82
CA SER A 272 -6.57 17.70 19.82
C SER A 272 -6.23 18.60 18.65
N ARG A 273 -5.32 19.56 18.88
CA ARG A 273 -4.84 20.47 17.84
C ARG A 273 -4.16 19.71 16.70
N GLU A 274 -3.44 18.65 17.03
CA GLU A 274 -2.74 17.81 16.07
C GLU A 274 -3.73 17.09 15.15
N TRP A 275 -4.85 16.59 15.70
CA TRP A 275 -5.91 15.98 14.90
C TRP A 275 -6.61 16.99 14.01
N LEU A 276 -6.96 18.16 14.54
CA LEU A 276 -7.60 19.22 13.76
C LEU A 276 -6.72 19.69 12.59
N ALA A 277 -5.40 19.79 12.78
CA ALA A 277 -4.48 20.11 11.69
C ALA A 277 -4.42 19.01 10.61
N TYR A 278 -4.51 17.73 11.01
CA TYR A 278 -4.60 16.62 10.05
C TYR A 278 -5.97 16.57 9.34
N GLN A 279 -7.04 16.95 10.06
CA GLN A 279 -8.38 17.08 9.52
C GLN A 279 -8.45 18.15 8.42
N GLU A 280 -7.81 19.31 8.62
CA GLU A 280 -7.68 20.34 7.59
C GLU A 280 -7.07 19.78 6.29
N VAL A 281 -6.05 18.92 6.38
CA VAL A 281 -5.45 18.29 5.19
C VAL A 281 -6.43 17.34 4.47
N MET A 282 -7.26 16.62 5.23
CA MET A 282 -8.32 15.80 4.63
C MET A 282 -9.40 16.67 3.97
N GLU A 283 -9.78 17.79 4.60
CA GLU A 283 -10.74 18.76 4.05
C GLU A 283 -10.22 19.41 2.78
N ASP A 284 -8.95 19.79 2.73
CA ASP A 284 -8.31 20.35 1.54
C ASP A 284 -8.35 19.36 0.36
N ALA A 285 -8.07 18.08 0.62
CA ALA A 285 -8.14 17.04 -0.41
C ALA A 285 -9.58 16.83 -0.93
N ILE A 286 -10.58 16.94 -0.06
CA ILE A 286 -11.99 16.85 -0.44
C ILE A 286 -12.40 18.09 -1.24
N LEU A 287 -12.01 19.28 -0.78
CA LEU A 287 -12.30 20.55 -1.42
C LEU A 287 -11.72 20.62 -2.83
N GLU A 288 -10.48 20.15 -3.02
CA GLU A 288 -9.83 20.07 -4.33
C GLU A 288 -10.66 19.23 -5.31
N GLY A 289 -11.04 18.01 -4.92
CA GLY A 289 -11.83 17.11 -5.77
C GLY A 289 -13.23 17.65 -6.09
N LEU A 290 -13.92 18.22 -5.10
CA LEU A 290 -15.24 18.84 -5.29
C LEU A 290 -15.18 20.09 -6.17
N THR A 291 -14.16 20.93 -5.98
CA THR A 291 -13.92 22.11 -6.82
C THR A 291 -13.73 21.69 -8.27
N GLU A 292 -12.93 20.65 -8.50
CA GLU A 292 -12.66 20.15 -9.85
C GLU A 292 -13.92 19.55 -10.52
N ALA A 293 -14.76 18.84 -9.77
CA ALA A 293 -16.04 18.32 -10.28
C ALA A 293 -17.03 19.43 -10.69
N VAL A 294 -17.10 20.50 -9.88
CA VAL A 294 -17.90 21.69 -10.19
C VAL A 294 -17.30 22.42 -11.40
N ARG A 295 -15.98 22.62 -11.42
CA ARG A 295 -15.25 23.27 -12.52
C ARG A 295 -15.47 22.53 -13.83
N CYS A 296 -15.34 21.20 -13.85
CA CYS A 296 -15.59 20.36 -15.03
C CYS A 296 -17.00 20.58 -15.59
N SER A 297 -18.00 20.57 -14.70
CA SER A 297 -19.41 20.76 -15.06
C SER A 297 -19.71 22.16 -15.60
N LEU A 298 -19.16 23.20 -14.97
CA LEU A 298 -19.34 24.59 -15.42
C LEU A 298 -18.55 24.90 -16.69
N ALA A 299 -17.33 24.38 -16.84
CA ALA A 299 -16.53 24.50 -18.05
C ALA A 299 -17.27 23.91 -19.26
N TYR A 300 -17.90 22.74 -19.09
CA TYR A 300 -18.74 22.15 -20.13
C TYR A 300 -19.85 23.11 -20.57
N LEU A 301 -20.59 23.71 -19.63
CA LEU A 301 -21.63 24.70 -19.97
C LEU A 301 -21.05 25.95 -20.62
N ALA A 302 -19.94 26.49 -20.10
CA ALA A 302 -19.30 27.70 -20.62
C ALA A 302 -18.82 27.51 -22.06
N ASP A 303 -18.20 26.37 -22.38
CA ASP A 303 -17.67 26.07 -23.71
C ASP A 303 -18.77 25.84 -24.75
N HIS A 304 -19.92 25.29 -24.34
CA HIS A 304 -21.05 24.98 -25.22
C HIS A 304 -22.09 26.11 -25.30
N THR A 305 -21.98 27.15 -24.47
CA THR A 305 -22.77 28.39 -24.60
C THR A 305 -22.02 29.47 -25.37
N ASP A 306 -20.70 29.34 -25.53
CA ASP A 306 -19.87 30.28 -26.27
C ASP A 306 -20.04 30.10 -27.79
N LYS A 307 -20.71 31.07 -28.41
CA LYS A 307 -20.95 31.12 -29.85
C LYS A 307 -19.66 31.22 -30.69
N THR A 308 -18.51 31.54 -30.07
CA THR A 308 -17.22 31.65 -30.76
C THR A 308 -16.43 30.34 -30.78
N THR A 309 -16.71 29.42 -29.85
CA THR A 309 -15.95 28.18 -29.69
C THR A 309 -16.73 26.93 -30.10
N ASN A 310 -18.06 26.95 -30.06
CA ASN A 310 -18.87 25.78 -30.39
C ASN A 310 -20.13 26.12 -31.21
N ASP A 311 -20.27 25.51 -32.38
CA ASP A 311 -21.44 25.67 -33.26
C ASP A 311 -22.57 24.66 -32.94
N LEU A 312 -22.37 23.75 -32.00
CA LEU A 312 -23.36 22.73 -31.64
C LEU A 312 -24.33 23.25 -30.57
N PRO A 313 -25.64 23.00 -30.73
CA PRO A 313 -26.63 23.45 -29.75
C PRO A 313 -26.52 22.64 -28.45
N ILE A 314 -26.55 23.33 -27.32
CA ILE A 314 -26.57 22.72 -25.97
C ILE A 314 -28.00 22.52 -25.43
N MET A 315 -28.97 23.27 -25.95
CA MET A 315 -30.37 23.21 -25.52
C MET A 315 -31.34 23.36 -26.70
N GLN A 316 -32.54 22.80 -26.52
CA GLN A 316 -33.63 22.90 -27.47
C GLN A 316 -34.79 23.70 -26.86
N GLY A 317 -35.19 24.78 -27.54
CA GLY A 317 -36.45 25.48 -27.25
C GLY A 317 -37.61 24.94 -28.09
N SER A 318 -38.83 25.08 -27.57
CA SER A 318 -40.08 24.75 -28.27
C SER A 318 -40.97 25.98 -28.36
N LEU A 319 -41.62 26.19 -29.51
CA LEU A 319 -42.66 27.20 -29.71
C LEU A 319 -44.02 26.50 -29.70
N LEU A 320 -44.87 26.84 -28.73
CA LEU A 320 -46.20 26.27 -28.57
C LEU A 320 -47.26 27.33 -28.83
N ILE A 321 -48.37 26.91 -29.43
CA ILE A 321 -49.54 27.77 -29.64
C ILE A 321 -50.57 27.39 -28.57
N GLU A 322 -50.75 28.24 -27.57
CA GLU A 322 -51.79 28.08 -26.54
C GLU A 322 -52.93 29.07 -26.83
N GLY A 323 -54.02 28.56 -27.43
CA GLY A 323 -55.14 29.39 -27.88
C GLY A 323 -54.75 30.30 -29.06
N THR A 324 -54.73 31.62 -28.83
CA THR A 324 -54.29 32.64 -29.81
C THR A 324 -52.92 33.22 -29.48
N GLN A 325 -52.22 32.71 -28.46
CA GLN A 325 -50.93 33.21 -28.03
C GLN A 325 -49.79 32.25 -28.40
N LEU A 326 -48.66 32.82 -28.80
CA LEU A 326 -47.40 32.11 -28.99
C LEU A 326 -46.63 32.11 -27.67
N GLN A 327 -46.24 30.93 -27.19
CA GLN A 327 -45.43 30.76 -25.99
C GLN A 327 -44.15 29.97 -26.30
N PHE A 328 -43.01 30.45 -25.81
CA PHE A 328 -41.75 29.71 -25.84
C PHE A 328 -41.61 28.85 -24.57
N LYS A 329 -41.07 27.64 -24.72
CA LYS A 329 -40.63 26.78 -23.60
C LYS A 329 -39.18 26.35 -23.82
N PRO A 330 -38.22 26.75 -22.95
CA PRO A 330 -38.39 27.71 -21.84
C PRO A 330 -38.76 29.12 -22.32
N ALA A 331 -39.30 29.96 -21.43
CA ALA A 331 -39.68 31.31 -21.79
C ALA A 331 -38.43 32.16 -22.08
N MET A 332 -38.49 33.01 -23.11
CA MET A 332 -37.36 33.91 -23.45
C MET A 332 -37.35 35.20 -22.60
N HIS A 333 -38.46 35.51 -21.94
CA HIS A 333 -38.63 36.69 -21.11
C HIS A 333 -39.38 36.32 -19.83
N ASP A 334 -39.02 36.95 -18.72
CA ASP A 334 -39.53 36.68 -17.35
C ASP A 334 -41.05 36.81 -17.22
N THR A 335 -41.71 37.47 -18.16
CA THR A 335 -43.17 37.67 -18.18
C THR A 335 -43.99 36.42 -18.52
N GLN A 336 -43.37 35.30 -18.93
CA GLN A 336 -44.06 34.11 -19.46
C GLN A 336 -43.78 32.80 -18.68
N GLY A 337 -43.45 32.87 -17.39
CA GLY A 337 -43.16 31.68 -16.56
C GLY A 337 -41.66 31.42 -16.41
N GLU A 338 -41.25 30.17 -16.14
CA GLU A 338 -39.83 29.79 -15.99
C GLU A 338 -39.04 30.16 -17.25
N SER A 339 -38.13 31.11 -17.10
CA SER A 339 -37.30 31.64 -18.17
C SER A 339 -36.11 30.73 -18.50
N LEU A 340 -35.47 30.95 -19.65
CA LEU A 340 -34.20 30.31 -19.97
C LEU A 340 -33.12 30.63 -18.93
N MET A 341 -33.12 31.86 -18.38
CA MET A 341 -32.21 32.25 -17.31
C MET A 341 -32.50 31.47 -16.02
N ASP A 342 -33.76 31.33 -15.62
CA ASP A 342 -34.14 30.52 -14.46
C ASP A 342 -33.70 29.05 -14.64
N LEU A 343 -33.84 28.50 -15.86
CA LEU A 343 -33.37 27.16 -16.16
C LEU A 343 -31.84 27.05 -16.01
N MET A 344 -31.09 28.01 -16.53
CA MET A 344 -29.63 28.05 -16.41
C MET A 344 -29.17 28.20 -14.97
N ASP A 345 -29.79 29.10 -14.21
CA ASP A 345 -29.51 29.30 -12.78
C ASP A 345 -29.80 28.01 -11.99
N ASN A 346 -30.88 27.30 -12.32
CA ASN A 346 -31.17 25.99 -11.72
C ASN A 346 -30.11 24.94 -12.05
N LEU A 347 -29.58 24.90 -13.29
CA LEU A 347 -28.51 23.97 -13.66
C LEU A 347 -27.19 24.29 -12.95
N VAL A 348 -26.83 25.58 -12.85
CA VAL A 348 -25.65 26.04 -12.10
C VAL A 348 -25.81 25.73 -10.62
N GLN A 349 -27.00 25.94 -10.06
CA GLN A 349 -27.33 25.58 -8.68
C GLN A 349 -27.18 24.07 -8.45
N ASP A 350 -27.75 23.24 -9.33
CA ASP A 350 -27.63 21.78 -9.27
C ASP A 350 -26.16 21.31 -9.34
N ILE A 351 -25.34 21.97 -10.17
CA ILE A 351 -23.90 21.70 -10.29
C ILE A 351 -23.16 22.07 -8.99
N THR A 352 -23.38 23.27 -8.48
CA THR A 352 -22.66 23.78 -7.29
C THR A 352 -23.10 23.07 -6.00
N ASP A 353 -24.36 22.65 -5.91
CA ASP A 353 -24.90 21.89 -4.76
C ASP A 353 -24.28 20.51 -4.57
N GLN A 354 -23.61 19.95 -5.59
CA GLN A 354 -22.81 18.72 -5.44
C GLN A 354 -21.83 18.82 -4.27
N SER A 355 -21.23 20.01 -4.07
CA SER A 355 -20.26 20.27 -3.01
C SER A 355 -20.87 20.42 -1.60
N ARG A 356 -22.20 20.41 -1.46
CA ARG A 356 -22.90 20.45 -0.15
C ARG A 356 -23.14 19.09 0.47
N LEU A 357 -23.10 18.04 -0.35
CA LEU A 357 -23.52 16.70 0.05
C LEU A 357 -22.51 16.02 0.99
N ILE A 358 -21.22 16.32 0.81
CA ILE A 358 -20.17 15.93 1.75
C ILE A 358 -20.11 16.96 2.89
N PRO A 359 -20.27 16.55 4.16
CA PRO A 359 -20.19 17.47 5.28
C PRO A 359 -18.75 17.93 5.49
N LEU A 360 -18.60 19.17 5.96
CA LEU A 360 -17.32 19.67 6.44
C LEU A 360 -16.92 18.85 7.67
N LEU A 361 -15.72 18.30 7.72
CA LEU A 361 -15.23 17.52 8.88
C LEU A 361 -15.18 18.40 10.14
N SER A 362 -14.89 19.69 9.97
CA SER A 362 -14.90 20.72 11.00
C SER A 362 -16.29 21.03 11.56
N SER A 363 -17.35 20.51 10.94
CA SER A 363 -18.71 20.54 11.51
C SER A 363 -19.00 19.40 12.48
N HIS A 364 -18.01 18.55 12.77
CA HIS A 364 -18.12 17.37 13.63
C HIS A 364 -19.25 16.42 13.20
N PRO A 365 -19.21 15.88 11.97
CA PRO A 365 -20.17 14.86 11.54
C PRO A 365 -20.07 13.62 12.43
N THR A 366 -21.17 12.90 12.58
CA THR A 366 -21.18 11.62 13.30
C THR A 366 -20.31 10.61 12.56
N LEU A 367 -19.28 10.12 13.22
CA LEU A 367 -18.35 9.12 12.69
C LEU A 367 -18.78 7.70 13.11
N PRO A 368 -18.61 6.68 12.25
CA PRO A 368 -18.86 5.29 12.62
C PRO A 368 -17.90 4.80 13.70
N ASP A 369 -18.36 3.86 14.53
CA ASP A 369 -17.54 3.25 15.58
C ASP A 369 -16.69 2.10 15.01
N ILE A 370 -15.50 2.44 14.55
CA ILE A 370 -14.54 1.50 13.97
C ILE A 370 -14.10 0.41 14.97
N LYS A 371 -14.12 0.68 16.28
CA LYS A 371 -13.73 -0.33 17.28
C LYS A 371 -14.76 -1.45 17.31
N ALA A 372 -16.03 -1.11 17.43
CA ALA A 372 -17.13 -2.06 17.42
C ALA A 372 -17.21 -2.86 16.09
N GLU A 373 -16.95 -2.22 14.96
CA GLU A 373 -16.91 -2.90 13.65
C GLU A 373 -15.77 -3.92 13.54
N ARG A 374 -14.60 -3.63 14.11
CA ARG A 374 -13.46 -4.55 14.09
C ARG A 374 -13.65 -5.70 15.07
N GLU A 375 -14.22 -5.43 16.24
CA GLU A 375 -14.58 -6.45 17.23
C GLU A 375 -15.61 -7.44 16.67
N SER A 376 -16.69 -6.95 16.06
CA SER A 376 -17.69 -7.80 15.40
C SER A 376 -17.10 -8.61 14.23
N LYS A 377 -16.22 -8.02 13.40
CA LYS A 377 -15.51 -8.77 12.35
C LYS A 377 -14.63 -9.88 12.92
N THR A 378 -13.94 -9.65 14.04
CA THR A 378 -13.15 -10.71 14.69
C THR A 378 -14.01 -11.80 15.31
N GLU A 379 -15.20 -11.49 15.82
CA GLU A 379 -16.15 -12.48 16.32
C GLU A 379 -16.67 -13.39 15.20
N ILE A 380 -17.03 -12.83 14.04
CA ILE A 380 -17.49 -13.59 12.88
C ILE A 380 -16.41 -14.55 12.37
N ILE A 381 -15.14 -14.10 12.26
CA ILE A 381 -14.02 -14.95 11.82
C ILE A 381 -13.80 -16.10 12.82
N ASN A 382 -13.89 -15.82 14.12
CA ASN A 382 -13.74 -16.86 15.15
C ASN A 382 -14.91 -17.85 15.18
N GLU A 383 -16.11 -17.46 14.71
CA GLU A 383 -17.26 -18.37 14.56
C GLU A 383 -17.14 -19.24 13.30
N GLU A 384 -16.60 -18.71 12.20
CA GLU A 384 -16.37 -19.47 10.95
C GLU A 384 -15.29 -20.56 11.11
N ASP A 385 -14.22 -20.30 11.88
CA ASP A 385 -13.15 -21.28 12.17
C ASP A 385 -13.56 -22.39 13.16
N ASN A 386 -14.72 -22.30 13.82
CA ASN A 386 -15.18 -23.25 14.83
C ASN A 386 -16.29 -24.22 14.36
N THR A 387 -16.55 -24.31 13.05
CA THR A 387 -17.54 -25.26 12.51
C THR A 387 -16.91 -26.62 12.19
N PRO A 388 -17.30 -27.74 12.85
CA PRO A 388 -16.71 -29.05 12.57
C PRO A 388 -17.15 -29.60 11.21
N GLU A 389 -16.18 -29.97 10.38
CA GLU A 389 -16.37 -30.71 9.13
C GLU A 389 -17.15 -32.01 9.39
N THR A 390 -18.40 -32.08 8.92
CA THR A 390 -19.11 -33.36 8.77
C THR A 390 -18.91 -33.91 7.36
N GLU A 391 -18.18 -35.03 7.32
CA GLU A 391 -17.95 -35.89 6.16
C GLU A 391 -19.23 -36.24 5.38
N SER A 392 -19.19 -36.11 4.06
CA SER A 392 -20.10 -36.83 3.17
C SER A 392 -19.38 -37.43 1.97
N LYS A 393 -18.91 -38.66 2.19
CA LYS A 393 -18.87 -39.84 1.30
C LYS A 393 -18.82 -39.59 -0.22
N THR A 394 -17.65 -39.88 -0.77
CA THR A 394 -17.42 -40.34 -2.15
C THR A 394 -18.21 -41.62 -2.49
N SER A 395 -18.92 -41.61 -3.62
CA SER A 395 -19.30 -42.80 -4.37
C SER A 395 -19.25 -42.51 -5.88
N SER A 396 -18.44 -43.34 -6.55
CA SER A 396 -18.24 -43.61 -7.99
C SER A 396 -19.17 -42.96 -9.04
N ALA A 397 -18.61 -42.53 -10.18
CA ALA A 397 -18.72 -43.27 -11.46
C ALA A 397 -17.90 -42.60 -12.59
N HIS A 398 -17.09 -43.43 -13.26
CA HIS A 398 -16.59 -43.42 -14.64
C HIS A 398 -16.60 -42.16 -15.51
N ILE A 399 -15.40 -41.90 -16.06
CA ILE A 399 -15.13 -41.19 -17.32
C ILE A 399 -15.11 -42.24 -18.43
N ASP A 400 -15.72 -41.94 -19.57
CA ASP A 400 -15.24 -42.34 -20.90
C ASP A 400 -15.67 -41.29 -21.94
N GLU A 401 -14.74 -41.04 -22.87
CA GLU A 401 -14.71 -40.04 -23.93
C GLU A 401 -15.60 -40.44 -25.12
N ASP A 402 -16.14 -39.47 -25.87
CA ASP A 402 -16.14 -39.52 -27.35
C ASP A 402 -16.66 -38.23 -28.03
N GLU A 403 -16.03 -37.94 -29.17
CA GLU A 403 -16.20 -36.78 -30.06
C GLU A 403 -17.57 -36.73 -30.78
N LYS A 404 -18.09 -35.51 -31.08
CA LYS A 404 -18.50 -35.08 -32.45
C LYS A 404 -19.08 -33.66 -32.58
N GLU A 405 -18.92 -33.20 -33.82
CA GLU A 405 -19.15 -31.92 -34.48
C GLU A 405 -20.59 -31.34 -34.60
N ILE A 406 -20.63 -29.99 -34.63
CA ILE A 406 -21.37 -29.06 -35.54
C ILE A 406 -22.85 -28.64 -35.25
N LYS A 407 -22.95 -27.34 -34.89
CA LYS A 407 -23.93 -26.26 -35.23
C LYS A 407 -25.44 -26.40 -34.91
N THR A 408 -25.99 -25.52 -34.05
CA THR A 408 -26.72 -24.27 -34.40
C THR A 408 -27.43 -23.60 -33.19
N ASN A 409 -27.27 -22.27 -33.09
CA ASN A 409 -28.16 -21.21 -32.54
C ASN A 409 -28.74 -21.20 -31.10
N LYS A 410 -28.60 -19.99 -30.51
CA LYS A 410 -29.52 -19.18 -29.67
C LYS A 410 -29.45 -19.20 -28.14
N ASP A 411 -29.25 -17.98 -27.61
CA ASP A 411 -29.74 -17.32 -26.39
C ASP A 411 -29.47 -17.90 -24.98
N THR A 412 -29.12 -16.97 -24.07
CA THR A 412 -29.50 -16.88 -22.63
C THR A 412 -28.40 -17.06 -21.56
N SER A 413 -28.06 -15.92 -20.93
CA SER A 413 -27.91 -15.57 -19.50
C SER A 413 -27.46 -16.56 -18.40
N ILE A 414 -26.98 -15.91 -17.29
CA ILE A 414 -26.85 -16.31 -15.86
C ILE A 414 -25.38 -16.61 -15.48
N SER A 415 -24.58 -15.73 -14.83
CA SER A 415 -24.65 -14.97 -13.56
C SER A 415 -24.01 -15.67 -12.35
N THR A 416 -23.12 -14.92 -11.67
CA THR A 416 -22.88 -14.79 -10.21
C THR A 416 -22.51 -16.05 -9.40
N GLU A 417 -21.63 -16.02 -8.39
CA GLU A 417 -21.70 -15.23 -7.15
C GLU A 417 -20.33 -15.17 -6.44
N LYS A 418 -20.01 -14.01 -5.86
CA LYS A 418 -19.38 -13.79 -4.53
C LYS A 418 -18.87 -12.34 -4.44
N ASP A 419 -19.74 -11.43 -4.00
CA ASP A 419 -19.41 -10.22 -3.23
C ASP A 419 -20.70 -9.43 -2.96
N ASP A 420 -21.42 -9.78 -1.89
CA ASP A 420 -22.72 -9.17 -1.54
C ASP A 420 -22.88 -9.00 -0.02
N SER A 421 -21.87 -8.47 0.66
CA SER A 421 -21.93 -8.19 2.11
C SER A 421 -21.85 -6.71 2.48
N ASN A 422 -21.57 -5.80 1.53
CA ASN A 422 -21.47 -4.35 1.79
C ASN A 422 -22.54 -3.49 1.08
N LYS A 423 -23.63 -4.10 0.62
CA LYS A 423 -24.61 -3.43 -0.27
C LYS A 423 -25.91 -2.94 0.40
N ILE A 424 -26.01 -2.96 1.73
CA ILE A 424 -27.28 -2.67 2.40
C ILE A 424 -27.09 -1.64 3.52
N VAL A 425 -27.04 -0.35 3.14
CA VAL A 425 -27.58 0.73 4.00
C VAL A 425 -28.30 1.82 3.19
N TYR A 426 -27.91 2.12 1.94
CA TYR A 426 -28.39 3.37 1.28
C TYR A 426 -29.12 3.25 -0.06
N SER A 427 -29.64 2.07 -0.42
CA SER A 427 -30.61 1.96 -1.53
C SER A 427 -31.97 2.64 -1.23
N GLN A 428 -32.16 3.24 -0.04
CA GLN A 428 -33.43 3.76 0.46
C GLN A 428 -33.41 5.24 0.89
N ILE A 429 -32.37 6.04 0.59
CA ILE A 429 -32.44 7.49 0.88
C ILE A 429 -33.55 8.10 0.01
N SER A 430 -34.57 8.66 0.67
CA SER A 430 -35.70 9.32 0.01
C SER A 430 -35.26 10.66 -0.57
N ASN A 431 -35.88 11.09 -1.67
CA ASN A 431 -35.60 12.39 -2.29
C ASN A 431 -35.80 13.57 -1.31
N ASP A 432 -36.72 13.44 -0.35
CA ASP A 432 -36.93 14.42 0.72
C ASP A 432 -35.74 14.54 1.68
N GLU A 433 -35.00 13.45 1.91
CA GLU A 433 -33.81 13.43 2.78
C GLU A 433 -32.60 14.09 2.09
N ILE A 434 -32.47 13.93 0.77
CA ILE A 434 -31.43 14.62 -0.02
C ILE A 434 -31.68 16.13 0.01
N LEU A 435 -32.92 16.55 -0.25
CA LEU A 435 -33.32 17.97 -0.20
C LEU A 435 -33.16 18.56 1.20
N LYS A 436 -33.45 17.79 2.25
CA LYS A 436 -33.20 18.18 3.64
C LYS A 436 -31.70 18.37 3.91
N THR A 437 -30.87 17.43 3.44
CA THR A 437 -29.41 17.49 3.58
C THR A 437 -28.82 18.73 2.93
N ILE A 438 -29.27 19.08 1.72
CA ILE A 438 -28.84 20.29 0.99
C ILE A 438 -29.25 21.58 1.71
N LYS A 439 -30.44 21.60 2.32
CA LYS A 439 -30.95 22.77 3.05
C LYS A 439 -30.28 22.98 4.40
N GLU A 440 -29.89 21.90 5.07
CA GLU A 440 -29.30 21.95 6.42
C GLU A 440 -27.77 22.11 6.41
N ARG A 441 -27.09 21.67 5.34
CA ARG A 441 -25.62 21.70 5.27
C ARG A 441 -25.10 22.86 4.41
N LYS A 442 -24.13 23.59 4.94
CA LYS A 442 -23.31 24.54 4.17
C LYS A 442 -22.11 23.87 3.46
N GLY A 443 -21.77 22.64 3.85
CA GLY A 443 -20.76 21.78 3.21
C GLY A 443 -19.50 22.51 2.76
N PHE A 444 -18.98 22.13 1.58
CA PHE A 444 -17.86 22.80 0.93
C PHE A 444 -18.32 23.90 -0.05
N SER A 445 -19.62 24.07 -0.27
CA SER A 445 -20.17 24.96 -1.30
C SER A 445 -19.72 26.41 -1.16
N GLN A 446 -19.64 26.94 0.06
CA GLN A 446 -19.13 28.29 0.25
C GLN A 446 -17.66 28.43 -0.17
N LEU A 447 -16.83 27.43 0.11
CA LEU A 447 -15.40 27.41 -0.25
C LEU A 447 -15.22 27.24 -1.76
N VAL A 448 -15.97 26.33 -2.38
CA VAL A 448 -15.96 26.14 -3.85
C VAL A 448 -16.35 27.43 -4.57
N MET A 449 -17.43 28.09 -4.12
CA MET A 449 -17.92 29.34 -4.72
C MET A 449 -16.98 30.54 -4.52
N GLN A 450 -16.06 30.49 -3.55
CA GLN A 450 -15.03 31.52 -3.36
C GLN A 450 -13.84 31.35 -4.31
N THR A 451 -13.77 30.24 -5.05
CA THR A 451 -12.72 29.99 -6.04
C THR A 451 -12.91 30.94 -7.24
N PRO A 452 -11.92 31.78 -7.58
CA PRO A 452 -12.05 32.76 -8.66
C PRO A 452 -12.45 32.14 -10.00
N GLU A 453 -11.86 30.98 -10.33
CA GLU A 453 -12.16 30.25 -11.58
C GLU A 453 -13.62 29.82 -11.68
N ILE A 454 -14.23 29.41 -10.57
CA ILE A 454 -15.65 29.03 -10.52
C ILE A 454 -16.54 30.25 -10.76
N ALA A 455 -16.23 31.38 -10.12
CA ALA A 455 -16.97 32.62 -10.31
C ALA A 455 -16.89 33.14 -11.76
N ASP A 456 -15.70 33.08 -12.37
CA ASP A 456 -15.47 33.47 -13.75
C ASP A 456 -16.26 32.58 -14.74
N LEU A 457 -16.32 31.27 -14.50
CA LEU A 457 -17.11 30.35 -15.32
C LEU A 457 -18.61 30.65 -15.22
N ILE A 458 -19.13 30.92 -14.03
CA ILE A 458 -20.54 31.29 -13.84
C ILE A 458 -20.86 32.58 -14.58
N LEU A 459 -20.01 33.62 -14.43
CA LEU A 459 -20.18 34.89 -15.14
C LEU A 459 -20.16 34.69 -16.65
N LYS A 460 -19.21 33.91 -17.16
CA LYS A 460 -19.10 33.58 -18.60
C LYS A 460 -20.38 32.91 -19.12
N ILE A 461 -20.94 31.94 -18.39
CA ILE A 461 -22.21 31.30 -18.73
C ILE A 461 -23.35 32.33 -18.77
N THR A 462 -23.48 33.17 -17.75
CA THR A 462 -24.52 34.20 -17.68
C THR A 462 -24.43 35.19 -18.84
N ASP A 463 -23.22 35.65 -19.19
CA ASP A 463 -23.00 36.57 -20.30
C ASP A 463 -23.37 35.94 -21.65
N HIS A 464 -23.04 34.66 -21.86
CA HIS A 464 -23.37 33.96 -23.09
C HIS A 464 -24.87 33.75 -23.31
N VAL A 465 -25.61 33.46 -22.24
CA VAL A 465 -27.06 33.21 -22.31
C VAL A 465 -27.84 34.52 -22.51
N ASN A 466 -27.32 35.64 -21.99
CA ASN A 466 -27.90 36.97 -22.18
C ASN A 466 -27.65 37.55 -23.59
N ALA A 467 -26.56 37.13 -24.26
CA ALA A 467 -26.16 37.58 -25.60
C ALA A 467 -26.87 36.81 -26.72
#